data_AF-A0AA51QBH8-F1
#
_entry.id   AF-A0AA51QBH8-F1
#
_cell.length_a   1.000
_cell.length_b   1.000
_cell.length_c   1.000
_cell.angle_alpha   90.00
_cell.angle_beta   90.00
_cell.angle_gamma   90.00
#
_symmetry.space_group_name_H-M   'P 1'
#
loop_
_entity.id
_entity.type
_entity.pdbx_description
1 polymer ?
#
loop_
_entity_poly.entity_id
_entity_poly.type
_entity_poly.pdbx_seq_one_letter_code
_entity_poly.pdbx_strand_id
1 'polypeptide(L)'
;MDREDVRQFLRFKSFGEVSMDLFVSRIVKDLEEYIFNDRKTSIDKHSKELINDWMAWLKDDDEWDIIKENEKEFLTGSIEDSIGAMPIWKSNKELQTKVMNSFKFYFGADSALYPIFKNAYIKGLGEEGLIS
;
A
#
# COMPACT_ATOMS: atom_id res chain seq x y z
N MET A 1 25.90 -4.45 0.30
CA MET A 1 24.88 -5.28 -0.35
C MET A 1 24.80 -4.78 -1.78
N ASP A 2 25.17 -5.61 -2.74
CA ASP A 2 25.17 -5.25 -4.16
C ASP A 2 23.72 -5.21 -4.69
N ARG A 3 23.42 -4.46 -5.75
CA ARG A 3 22.10 -4.44 -6.40
C ARG A 3 21.69 -5.84 -6.86
N GLU A 4 22.66 -6.68 -7.21
CA GLU A 4 22.44 -8.08 -7.58
C GLU A 4 22.06 -8.94 -6.37
N ASP A 5 22.62 -8.67 -5.18
CA ASP A 5 22.21 -9.33 -3.93
C ASP A 5 20.78 -8.93 -3.53
N VAL A 6 20.42 -7.65 -3.75
CA VAL A 6 19.07 -7.13 -3.51
C VAL A 6 18.08 -7.77 -4.49
N ARG A 7 18.42 -7.85 -5.77
CA ARG A 7 17.60 -8.54 -6.79
C ARG A 7 17.46 -10.03 -6.54
N GLN A 8 18.53 -10.71 -6.13
CA GLN A 8 18.45 -12.12 -5.76
C GLN A 8 17.64 -12.32 -4.49
N PHE A 9 17.78 -11.47 -3.47
CA PHE A 9 16.93 -11.50 -2.28
C PHE A 9 15.45 -11.26 -2.61
N LEU A 10 15.17 -10.36 -3.55
CA LEU A 10 13.80 -10.06 -4.03
C LEU A 10 13.26 -11.16 -4.96
N ARG A 11 14.10 -11.88 -5.73
CA ARG A 11 13.71 -13.08 -6.49
C ARG A 11 13.55 -14.32 -5.62
N PHE A 12 14.36 -14.49 -4.57
CA PHE A 12 14.21 -15.57 -3.57
C PHE A 12 12.98 -15.33 -2.71
N LYS A 13 12.60 -14.07 -2.50
CA LYS A 13 11.21 -13.66 -2.26
C LYS A 13 10.42 -13.75 -3.56
N SER A 14 10.22 -14.96 -4.07
CA SER A 14 8.86 -15.30 -4.50
C SER A 14 7.98 -15.15 -3.25
N PHE A 15 7.66 -13.90 -2.93
CA PHE A 15 6.38 -13.41 -2.47
C PHE A 15 5.50 -14.50 -1.87
N GLY A 16 5.88 -15.02 -0.71
CA GLY A 16 4.88 -15.65 0.13
C GLY A 16 3.82 -14.59 0.39
N GLU A 17 2.55 -14.95 0.23
CA GLU A 17 1.38 -14.12 0.56
C GLU A 17 1.60 -13.39 1.91
N VAL A 18 2.16 -14.09 2.89
CA VAL A 18 2.56 -13.60 4.22
C VAL A 18 3.49 -12.37 4.18
N SER A 19 4.41 -12.29 3.22
CA SER A 19 5.35 -11.15 3.09
C SER A 19 4.70 -9.93 2.44
N MET A 20 3.70 -10.13 1.57
CA MET A 20 2.89 -9.05 1.01
C MET A 20 1.90 -8.52 2.03
N ASP A 21 1.20 -9.40 2.74
CA ASP A 21 0.23 -9.00 3.77
C ASP A 21 0.89 -8.18 4.87
N LEU A 22 2.09 -8.59 5.31
CA LEU A 22 2.87 -7.83 6.28
C LEU A 22 3.27 -6.45 5.74
N PHE A 23 3.64 -6.36 4.47
CA PHE A 23 3.99 -5.10 3.82
C PHE A 23 2.78 -4.16 3.72
N VAL A 24 1.66 -4.67 3.22
CA VAL A 24 0.40 -3.95 3.10
C VAL A 24 -0.09 -3.47 4.47
N SER A 25 -0.08 -4.37 5.47
CA SER A 25 -0.41 -4.05 6.86
C SER A 25 0.39 -2.86 7.38
N ARG A 26 1.69 -2.81 7.11
CA ARG A 26 2.57 -1.72 7.55
C ARG A 26 2.25 -0.41 6.83
N ILE A 27 2.01 -0.43 5.53
CA ILE A 27 1.61 0.78 4.77
C ILE A 27 0.29 1.34 5.27
N VAL A 28 -0.73 0.48 5.39
CA VAL A 28 -2.06 0.91 5.80
C VAL A 28 -2.05 1.41 7.24
N LYS A 29 -1.29 0.77 8.13
CA LYS A 29 -1.09 1.25 9.50
C LYS A 29 -0.39 2.60 9.56
N ASP A 30 0.70 2.79 8.79
CA ASP A 30 1.41 4.07 8.70
C ASP A 30 0.49 5.19 8.18
N LEU A 31 -0.35 4.86 7.19
CA LEU A 31 -1.37 5.77 6.67
C LEU A 31 -2.43 6.13 7.74
N GLU A 32 -2.92 5.13 8.48
CA GLU A 32 -3.90 5.36 9.54
C GLU A 32 -3.34 6.26 10.64
N GLU A 33 -2.12 5.99 11.11
CA GLU A 33 -1.42 6.82 12.08
C GLU A 33 -1.24 8.25 11.55
N TYR A 34 -0.83 8.39 10.30
CA TYR A 34 -0.67 9.69 9.64
C TYR A 34 -1.99 10.48 9.60
N ILE A 35 -3.12 9.81 9.37
CA ILE A 35 -4.45 10.44 9.37
C ILE A 35 -4.86 10.89 10.77
N PHE A 36 -4.66 10.05 11.79
CA PHE A 36 -5.08 10.36 13.16
C PHE A 36 -4.20 11.37 13.88
N ASN A 37 -2.90 11.40 13.56
CA ASN A 37 -1.92 12.23 14.26
C ASN A 37 -1.61 13.55 13.52
N ASP A 38 -2.59 14.13 12.83
CA ASP A 38 -2.45 15.40 12.10
C ASP A 38 -1.21 15.44 11.19
N ARG A 39 -1.08 14.42 10.32
CA ARG A 39 0.01 14.29 9.34
C ARG A 39 1.40 14.01 9.95
N LYS A 40 1.43 13.42 11.14
CA LYS A 40 2.66 12.89 11.75
C LYS A 40 2.58 11.38 11.80
N THR A 41 3.69 10.71 11.52
CA THR A 41 3.79 9.26 11.74
C THR A 41 4.62 8.97 13.00
N SER A 42 4.21 7.96 13.76
CA SER A 42 4.96 7.43 14.90
C SER A 42 5.67 6.12 14.59
N ILE A 43 5.62 5.65 13.34
CA ILE A 43 6.31 4.41 12.99
C ILE A 43 7.81 4.55 13.20
N ASP A 44 8.43 3.47 13.67
CA ASP A 44 9.86 3.47 13.94
C ASP A 44 10.67 3.60 12.64
N LYS A 45 11.91 4.08 12.77
CA LYS A 45 12.81 4.32 11.64
C LYS A 45 12.99 3.08 10.74
N HIS A 46 13.11 1.90 11.33
CA HIS A 46 13.33 0.67 10.58
C HIS A 46 12.09 0.29 9.75
N SER A 47 10.89 0.42 10.33
CA SER A 47 9.64 0.25 9.60
C SER A 47 9.51 1.24 8.44
N LYS A 48 9.94 2.50 8.64
CA LYS A 48 9.91 3.51 7.57
C LYS A 48 10.90 3.21 6.44
N GLU A 49 12.10 2.77 6.77
CA GLU A 49 13.10 2.31 5.80
C GLU A 49 12.56 1.15 4.97
N LEU A 50 11.96 0.14 5.61
CA LEU A 50 11.34 -0.98 4.91
C LEU A 50 10.23 -0.52 3.95
N ILE A 51 9.32 0.36 4.38
CA ILE A 51 8.27 0.87 3.48
C ILE A 51 8.90 1.60 2.29
N ASN A 52 9.92 2.44 2.52
CA ASN A 52 10.58 3.18 1.45
C ASN A 52 11.33 2.26 0.47
N ASP A 53 12.02 1.24 0.96
CA ASP A 53 12.74 0.26 0.13
C ASP A 53 11.79 -0.48 -0.80
N TRP A 54 10.65 -0.89 -0.27
CA TRP A 54 9.60 -1.51 -1.06
C TRP A 54 9.00 -0.53 -2.08
N MET A 55 8.68 0.70 -1.68
CA MET A 55 8.15 1.71 -2.60
C MET A 55 9.14 2.04 -3.72
N ALA A 56 10.44 2.08 -3.42
CA ALA A 56 11.49 2.26 -4.40
C ALA A 56 11.63 1.06 -5.34
N TRP A 57 11.51 -0.16 -4.81
CA TRP A 57 11.51 -1.37 -5.63
C TRP A 57 10.33 -1.41 -6.60
N LEU A 58 9.12 -1.04 -6.16
CA LEU A 58 7.94 -0.96 -7.04
C LEU A 58 8.07 0.13 -8.12
N LYS A 59 8.92 1.13 -7.92
CA LYS A 59 9.15 2.23 -8.87
C LYS A 59 10.14 1.86 -9.99
N ASP A 60 10.87 0.76 -9.85
CA ASP A 60 11.74 0.26 -10.92
C ASP A 60 10.83 -0.37 -11.99
N ASP A 61 10.62 0.32 -13.12
CA ASP A 61 9.65 -0.05 -14.16
C ASP A 61 9.88 -1.49 -14.67
N ASP A 62 11.15 -1.92 -14.74
CA ASP A 62 11.51 -3.28 -15.12
C ASP A 62 10.99 -4.31 -14.10
N GLU A 63 10.98 -3.99 -12.81
CA GLU A 63 10.52 -4.87 -11.74
C GLU A 63 8.99 -4.86 -11.62
N TRP A 64 8.34 -3.71 -11.83
CA TRP A 64 6.88 -3.59 -11.80
C TRP A 64 6.18 -4.37 -12.93
N ASP A 65 6.81 -4.41 -14.10
CA ASP A 65 6.35 -5.22 -15.24
C ASP A 65 6.61 -6.71 -15.02
N ILE A 66 7.58 -7.08 -14.17
CA ILE A 66 7.85 -8.47 -13.77
C ILE A 66 6.80 -8.98 -12.77
N ILE A 67 6.21 -8.10 -11.95
CA ILE A 67 5.11 -8.48 -11.05
C ILE A 67 3.93 -8.98 -11.89
N LYS A 68 3.56 -10.24 -11.68
CA LYS A 68 2.51 -10.91 -12.45
C LYS A 68 1.14 -10.34 -12.07
N GLU A 69 0.18 -10.43 -12.99
CA GLU A 69 -1.18 -9.91 -12.75
C GLU A 69 -1.83 -10.53 -11.51
N ASN A 70 -1.64 -11.83 -11.27
CA ASN A 70 -2.17 -12.51 -10.08
C ASN A 70 -1.57 -11.97 -8.77
N GLU A 71 -0.33 -11.47 -8.79
CA GLU A 71 0.31 -10.84 -7.63
C GLU A 71 -0.23 -9.41 -7.42
N LYS A 72 -0.54 -8.69 -8.51
CA LYS A 72 -1.21 -7.37 -8.46
C LYS A 72 -2.65 -7.49 -7.94
N GLU A 73 -3.37 -8.53 -8.36
CA GLU A 73 -4.71 -8.87 -7.85
C GLU A 73 -4.65 -9.22 -6.37
N PHE A 74 -3.68 -10.05 -5.95
CA PHE A 74 -3.46 -10.38 -4.54
C PHE A 74 -3.20 -9.11 -3.72
N LEU A 75 -2.26 -8.26 -4.15
CA LEU A 75 -1.96 -6.99 -3.48
C LEU A 75 -3.19 -6.09 -3.37
N THR A 76 -4.01 -6.04 -4.41
CA THR A 76 -5.27 -5.27 -4.40
C THR A 76 -6.21 -5.80 -3.32
N GLY A 77 -6.37 -7.13 -3.23
CA GLY A 77 -7.19 -7.77 -2.20
C GLY A 77 -6.67 -7.54 -0.78
N SER A 78 -5.36 -7.72 -0.55
CA SER A 78 -4.76 -7.49 0.77
C SER A 78 -4.90 -6.02 1.22
N ILE A 79 -4.80 -5.07 0.29
CA ILE A 79 -4.99 -3.64 0.58
C ILE A 79 -6.46 -3.36 0.89
N GLU A 80 -7.39 -3.91 0.12
CA GLU A 80 -8.83 -3.79 0.36
C GLU A 80 -9.19 -4.29 1.76
N ASP A 81 -8.73 -5.49 2.12
CA ASP A 81 -8.98 -6.08 3.44
C ASP A 81 -8.39 -5.23 4.57
N SER A 82 -7.15 -4.74 4.38
CA SER A 82 -6.46 -3.92 5.37
C SER A 82 -7.13 -2.56 5.55
N ILE A 83 -7.54 -1.90 4.45
CA ILE A 83 -8.33 -0.67 4.49
C ILE A 83 -9.67 -0.93 5.19
N GLY A 84 -10.35 -2.01 4.80
CA GLY A 84 -11.63 -2.44 5.37
C GLY A 84 -11.57 -2.70 6.88
N ALA A 85 -10.39 -3.09 7.39
CA ALA A 85 -10.15 -3.28 8.81
C ALA A 85 -9.94 -1.98 9.60
N MET A 86 -9.54 -0.88 8.95
CA MET A 86 -9.27 0.40 9.62
C MET A 86 -10.54 0.93 10.33
N PRO A 87 -10.46 1.32 11.61
CA PRO A 87 -11.53 2.05 12.29
C PRO A 87 -12.07 3.25 11.50
N ILE A 88 -11.20 4.02 10.82
CA ILE A 88 -11.65 5.18 10.02
C ILE A 88 -12.50 4.78 8.83
N TRP A 89 -12.27 3.59 8.26
CA TRP A 89 -13.00 3.11 7.09
C TRP A 89 -14.47 2.81 7.43
N LYS A 90 -14.70 2.29 8.63
CA LYS A 90 -16.03 1.92 9.15
C LYS A 90 -16.83 3.11 9.71
N SER A 91 -16.32 4.34 9.54
CA SER A 91 -16.91 5.53 10.13
C SER A 91 -17.88 6.25 9.17
N ASN A 92 -17.53 7.42 8.64
CA ASN A 92 -18.35 8.21 7.71
C ASN A 92 -17.61 8.47 6.37
N LYS A 93 -18.37 8.90 5.35
CA LYS A 93 -17.86 9.14 3.98
C LYS A 93 -16.76 10.20 3.92
N GLU A 94 -16.76 11.19 4.82
CA GLU A 94 -15.70 12.20 4.88
C GLU A 94 -14.37 11.58 5.30
N LEU A 95 -14.39 10.72 6.32
CA LEU A 95 -13.21 10.02 6.80
C LEU A 95 -12.72 8.94 5.80
N GLN A 96 -13.63 8.26 5.11
CA GLN A 96 -13.27 7.38 3.99
C GLN A 96 -12.51 8.16 2.89
N THR A 97 -13.02 9.34 2.51
CA THR A 97 -12.36 10.21 1.52
C THR A 97 -10.97 10.67 1.96
N LYS A 98 -10.75 10.85 3.27
CA LYS A 98 -9.42 11.19 3.82
C LYS A 98 -8.41 10.05 3.60
N VAL A 99 -8.82 8.79 3.51
CA VAL A 99 -7.91 7.67 3.25
C VAL A 99 -7.20 7.83 1.91
N MET A 100 -7.98 8.02 0.83
CA MET A 100 -7.42 8.22 -0.52
C MET A 100 -6.56 9.48 -0.61
N ASN A 101 -7.07 10.61 -0.08
CA ASN A 101 -6.36 11.89 -0.16
C ASN A 101 -5.06 11.88 0.64
N SER A 102 -5.07 11.27 1.83
CA SER A 102 -3.86 11.12 2.64
C SER A 102 -2.86 10.17 1.99
N PHE A 103 -3.30 9.07 1.37
CA PHE A 103 -2.39 8.19 0.62
C PHE A 103 -1.68 8.98 -0.49
N LYS A 104 -2.46 9.70 -1.31
CA LYS A 104 -1.94 10.51 -2.41
C LYS A 104 -0.93 11.56 -1.94
N PHE A 105 -1.21 12.22 -0.82
CA PHE A 105 -0.32 13.25 -0.26
C PHE A 105 0.93 12.63 0.39
N TYR A 106 0.79 11.51 1.07
CA TYR A 106 1.84 10.95 1.91
C TYR A 106 2.81 10.04 1.15
N PHE A 107 2.29 9.17 0.28
CA PHE A 107 3.08 8.25 -0.52
C PHE A 107 3.31 8.73 -1.96
N GLY A 108 2.58 9.75 -2.40
CA GLY A 108 2.69 10.33 -3.73
C GLY A 108 1.71 9.72 -4.73
N ALA A 109 1.11 10.57 -5.56
CA ALA A 109 0.22 10.19 -6.66
C ALA A 109 0.97 9.48 -7.81
N ASP A 110 2.28 9.71 -7.89
CA ASP A 110 3.22 9.14 -8.85
C ASP A 110 3.82 7.81 -8.38
N SER A 111 3.43 7.33 -7.19
CA SER A 111 3.89 6.03 -6.70
C SER A 111 3.29 4.89 -7.52
N ALA A 112 4.09 3.85 -7.80
CA ALA A 112 3.64 2.64 -8.49
C ALA A 112 2.52 1.91 -7.72
N LEU A 113 2.44 2.09 -6.39
CA LEU A 113 1.37 1.52 -5.57
C LEU A 113 0.04 2.28 -5.69
N TYR A 114 0.05 3.55 -6.13
CA TYR A 114 -1.16 4.37 -6.18
C TYR A 114 -2.29 3.77 -7.03
N PRO A 115 -2.06 3.23 -8.25
CA PRO A 115 -3.09 2.53 -9.01
C PRO A 115 -3.70 1.33 -8.27
N ILE A 116 -2.89 0.50 -7.62
CA ILE A 116 -3.37 -0.65 -6.84
C ILE A 116 -4.21 -0.17 -5.64
N PHE A 117 -3.68 0.80 -4.88
CA PHE A 117 -4.38 1.36 -3.74
C PHE A 117 -5.70 2.01 -4.13
N LYS A 118 -5.74 2.71 -5.27
CA LYS A 118 -6.97 3.28 -5.84
C LYS A 118 -8.00 2.21 -6.18
N ASN A 119 -7.59 1.13 -6.83
CA ASN A 119 -8.48 0.04 -7.17
C ASN A 119 -9.03 -0.64 -5.92
N ALA A 120 -8.18 -0.92 -4.94
CA ALA A 120 -8.58 -1.48 -3.64
C ALA A 120 -9.54 -0.57 -2.88
N TYR A 121 -9.28 0.74 -2.86
CA TYR A 121 -10.17 1.74 -2.28
C TYR A 121 -11.54 1.74 -2.94
N ILE A 122 -11.60 1.78 -4.28
CA ILE A 122 -12.88 1.78 -5.03
C ILE A 122 -13.63 0.48 -4.75
N LYS A 123 -12.94 -0.66 -4.77
CA LYS A 123 -13.52 -1.97 -4.51
C LYS A 123 -14.09 -2.06 -3.09
N GLY A 124 -13.34 -1.58 -2.10
CA GLY A 124 -13.77 -1.56 -0.70
C GLY A 124 -14.95 -0.61 -0.40
N LEU A 125 -15.23 0.38 -1.26
CA LEU A 125 -16.44 1.20 -1.19
C LEU A 125 -17.68 0.46 -1.73
N GLY A 126 -17.50 -0.66 -2.45
CA GLY A 126 -18.57 -1.41 -3.09
C GLY A 126 -19.30 -0.64 -4.20
N GLU A 127 -20.53 -1.04 -4.51
CA GLU A 127 -21.36 -0.41 -5.58
C GLU A 127 -21.65 1.08 -5.33
N GLU A 128 -21.54 1.57 -4.09
CA GLU A 128 -21.71 3.00 -3.77
C GLU A 128 -20.52 3.88 -4.21
N GLY A 129 -19.34 3.29 -4.48
CA GLY A 129 -18.13 4.01 -4.86
C GLY A 129 -17.93 4.25 -6.36
N LEU A 130 -18.72 3.59 -7.21
CA LEU A 130 -18.65 3.71 -8.68
C LEU A 130 -19.56 4.83 -9.24
N ILE A 131 -20.38 5.44 -8.38
CA ILE A 131 -21.31 6.52 -8.73
C ILE A 131 -20.79 7.82 -8.10
N SER A 132 -19.70 8.37 -8.63
CA SER A 132 -19.29 9.76 -8.40
C SER A 132 -18.71 10.38 -9.65
#